data_AF-A0A3C0NSI1-F1
#
_entry.id   AF-A0A3C0NSI1-F1
#
_cell.length_a   1.000
_cell.length_b   1.000
_cell.length_c   1.000
_cell.angle_alpha   90.00
_cell.angle_beta   90.00
_cell.angle_gamma   90.00
#
_symmetry.space_group_name_H-M   'P 1'
#
loop_
_entity.id
_entity.type
_entity.pdbx_description
1 polymer ?
#
loop_
_entity_poly.entity_id
_entity_poly.type
_entity_poly.pdbx_seq_one_letter_code
_entity_poly.pdbx_strand_id
1 'polypeptide(L)' 'SKYAFLGSLRSAAQIVSYEIAMGFTLVGVLMCANSLNLGRIVIGQTGGFWQWYFIPLFPLFVVYFISAVAETNR' A
#
# COMPACT_ATOMS: atom_id res chain seq x y z
N SER A 1 9.64 4.54 33.09
CA SER A 1 10.31 3.85 31.96
C SER A 1 9.59 2.58 31.49
N LYS A 2 9.14 1.68 32.38
CA LYS A 2 8.39 0.45 32.01
C LYS A 2 7.18 0.68 31.06
N TYR A 3 6.37 1.71 31.32
CA TYR A 3 5.22 2.05 30.47
C TYR A 3 5.60 2.71 29.14
N ALA A 4 6.71 3.45 29.10
CA ALA A 4 7.24 4.05 27.89
C ALA A 4 7.77 2.95 26.92
N PHE A 5 8.44 1.93 27.47
CA PHE A 5 8.91 0.78 26.70
C PHE A 5 7.77 -0.08 26.12
N LEU A 6 6.70 -0.29 26.90
CA LEU A 6 5.50 -0.97 26.39
C LEU A 6 4.77 -0.15 25.32
N GLY A 7 4.76 1.19 25.46
CA GLY A 7 4.22 2.11 24.45
C GLY A 7 5.02 2.12 23.14
N SER A 8 6.35 2.09 23.22
CA SER A 8 7.21 2.01 22.03
C SER A 8 7.08 0.66 21.33
N LEU A 9 6.97 -0.44 22.07
CA LEU A 9 6.77 -1.78 21.51
C LEU A 9 5.46 -1.88 20.72
N ARG A 10 4.37 -1.31 21.26
CA ARG A 10 3.06 -1.29 20.59
C ARG A 10 3.09 -0.47 19.30
N SER A 11 3.74 0.69 19.31
CA SER A 11 3.82 1.56 18.13
C SER A 11 4.70 0.93 17.04
N ALA A 12 5.83 0.31 17.43
CA ALA A 12 6.68 -0.43 16.49
C ALA A 12 5.94 -1.61 15.84
N ALA A 13 5.22 -2.41 16.63
CA ALA A 13 4.42 -3.51 16.11
C ALA A 13 3.32 -3.04 15.14
N GLN A 14 2.70 -1.88 15.41
CA GLN A 14 1.71 -1.28 14.51
C GLN A 14 2.34 -0.87 13.17
N ILE A 15 3.43 -0.11 13.20
CA ILE A 15 4.11 0.36 11.98
C ILE A 15 4.49 -0.82 11.08
N VAL A 16 5.14 -1.85 11.65
CA VAL A 16 5.53 -3.06 10.90
C VAL A 16 4.31 -3.78 10.29
N SER A 17 3.18 -3.83 11.01
CA SER A 17 1.97 -4.48 10.50
C SER A 17 1.37 -3.72 9.30
N TYR A 18 1.38 -2.38 9.32
CA TYR A 18 0.90 -1.56 8.20
C TYR A 18 1.85 -1.59 7.00
N GLU A 19 3.15 -1.70 7.25
CA GLU A 19 4.17 -1.81 6.21
C GLU A 19 4.02 -3.11 5.40
N ILE A 20 3.76 -4.24 6.09
CA ILE A 20 3.48 -5.53 5.43
C ILE A 20 2.18 -5.45 4.62
N ALA A 21 1.12 -4.83 5.16
CA ALA A 21 -0.14 -4.65 4.46
C ALA A 21 0.04 -3.80 3.18
N MET A 22 0.81 -2.72 3.26
CA MET A 22 1.13 -1.87 2.12
C MET A 22 1.93 -2.63 1.05
N GLY A 23 2.96 -3.38 1.45
CA GLY A 23 3.75 -4.22 0.54
C GLY A 23 2.88 -5.25 -0.20
N PHE A 24 1.93 -5.88 0.49
CA PHE A 24 1.02 -6.86 -0.11
C PHE A 24 0.09 -6.23 -1.17
N THR A 25 -0.44 -5.02 -0.88
CA THR A 25 -1.25 -4.29 -1.86
C THR A 25 -0.46 -3.85 -3.09
N LEU A 26 0.82 -3.48 -2.93
CA LEU A 26 1.73 -3.15 -4.02
C LEU A 26 1.95 -4.37 -4.95
N VAL A 27 2.18 -5.55 -4.37
CA VAL A 27 2.34 -6.80 -5.13
C VAL A 27 1.13 -7.09 -6.02
N GLY A 28 -0.09 -6.83 -5.53
CA GLY A 28 -1.31 -6.97 -6.34
C GLY A 28 -1.29 -6.12 -7.61
N VAL A 29 -0.83 -4.86 -7.53
CA VAL A 29 -0.70 -3.97 -8.69
C VAL A 29 0.40 -4.44 -9.63
N LEU A 30 1.53 -4.91 -9.09
CA LEU A 30 2.64 -5.44 -9.88
C LEU A 30 2.24 -6.67 -10.70
N MET A 31 1.42 -7.56 -10.11
CA MET A 31 0.88 -8.72 -10.83
C MET A 31 -0.03 -8.31 -11.99
N CYS A 32 -0.88 -7.29 -11.80
CA CYS A 32 -1.75 -6.78 -12.87
C CYS A 32 -0.99 -6.04 -13.98
N ALA A 33 0.14 -5.42 -13.65
CA ALA A 33 1.00 -4.75 -14.64
C ALA A 33 2.01 -5.68 -15.33
N ASN A 34 2.20 -6.90 -14.80
CA ASN A 34 3.12 -7.90 -15.29
C ASN A 34 4.57 -7.38 -15.49
N SER A 35 4.96 -6.37 -14.70
CA SER A 35 6.26 -5.71 -14.79
C SER A 35 6.59 -5.01 -13.47
N LEU A 36 7.86 -5.01 -13.10
CA LEU A 36 8.40 -4.25 -11.96
C LEU A 36 8.77 -2.80 -12.34
N ASN A 37 8.73 -2.46 -13.62
CA ASN A 37 9.11 -1.13 -14.08
C ASN A 37 7.93 -0.16 -13.94
N LEU A 38 8.09 0.84 -13.06
CA LEU A 38 7.10 1.91 -12.83
C LEU A 38 6.69 2.63 -14.12
N GLY A 39 7.61 2.82 -15.06
CA GLY A 39 7.31 3.40 -16.37
C GLY A 39 6.38 2.53 -17.21
N ARG A 40 6.57 1.21 -17.21
CA ARG A 40 5.67 0.28 -17.92
C ARG A 40 4.29 0.21 -17.27
N ILE A 41 4.23 0.31 -15.94
CA ILE A 41 2.98 0.38 -15.18
C ILE A 41 2.18 1.63 -15.58
N VAL A 42 2.82 2.80 -15.66
CA VAL A 42 2.17 4.06 -16.08
C VAL A 42 1.74 3.99 -17.54
N ILE A 43 2.59 3.47 -18.43
CA ILE A 43 2.24 3.32 -19.86
C ILE A 43 1.04 2.38 -20.04
N GLY A 44 0.92 1.32 -19.23
CA GLY A 44 -0.24 0.43 -19.22
C GLY A 44 -1.55 1.09 -18.80
N GLN A 45 -1.50 2.23 -18.09
CA GLN A 45 -2.66 3.01 -17.65
C GLN A 45 -3.10 4.08 -18.67
N THR A 46 -2.35 4.28 -19.76
CA THR A 46 -2.61 5.35 -20.76
C THR A 46 -3.86 5.10 -21.61
N GLY A 47 -4.45 3.91 -21.57
CA GLY A 47 -5.55 3.50 -22.46
C GLY A 47 -6.93 4.12 -22.18
N GLY A 48 -7.08 4.88 -21.08
CA GLY A 48 -8.29 5.64 -20.75
C GLY A 48 -8.79 5.42 -19.32
N PHE A 49 -9.88 6.10 -18.95
CA PHE A 49 -10.46 6.07 -17.59
C PHE A 49 -10.81 4.65 -17.12
N TRP A 50 -11.23 3.77 -18.04
CA TRP A 50 -11.59 2.37 -17.79
C TRP A 50 -10.39 1.43 -17.59
N GLN A 51 -9.19 1.84 -18.01
CA GLN A 51 -7.96 1.05 -17.92
C GLN A 51 -7.07 1.44 -16.74
N TRP A 52 -7.51 2.41 -15.94
CA TRP A 52 -6.83 2.73 -14.69
C TRP A 52 -6.98 1.58 -13.72
N TYR A 53 -5.86 1.08 -13.20
CA TYR A 53 -5.86 -0.01 -12.21
C TYR A 53 -6.71 0.29 -10.97
N PHE A 54 -7.04 1.56 -10.73
CA PHE A 54 -7.97 1.99 -9.69
C PHE A 54 -9.35 1.34 -9.77
N ILE A 55 -9.92 1.11 -10.96
CA ILE A 55 -11.28 0.56 -11.10
C ILE A 55 -11.33 -0.93 -10.74
N PRO A 56 -10.50 -1.82 -11.33
CA PRO A 56 -10.48 -3.23 -10.96
C PRO A 56 -9.85 -3.49 -9.59
N LEU A 57 -8.90 -2.66 -9.14
CA LEU A 57 -8.23 -2.81 -7.84
C LEU A 57 -8.75 -1.82 -6.78
N PHE A 58 -9.99 -1.36 -6.89
CA PHE A 58 -10.57 -0.41 -5.92
C PHE A 58 -10.46 -0.90 -4.45
N PRO A 59 -10.71 -2.18 -4.11
CA PRO A 59 -10.54 -2.65 -2.73
C PRO A 59 -9.08 -2.59 -2.26
N LEU A 60 -8.13 -2.93 -3.13
CA LEU A 60 -6.70 -2.86 -2.84
C LEU A 60 -6.21 -1.43 -2.66
N PHE A 61 -6.78 -0.49 -3.43
CA PHE A 61 -6.52 0.93 -3.25
C PHE A 61 -6.97 1.43 -1.87
N VAL A 62 -8.16 1.01 -1.40
CA VAL A 62 -8.65 1.39 -0.07
C VAL A 62 -7.73 0.87 1.03
N VAL A 63 -7.27 -0.38 0.94
CA VAL A 63 -6.33 -0.95 1.93
C VAL A 63 -4.98 -0.24 1.89
N TYR A 64 -4.46 0.07 0.70
CA TYR A 64 -3.23 0.86 0.53
C TYR A 64 -3.40 2.27 1.15
N PHE A 65 -4.52 2.94 0.88
CA PHE A 65 -4.81 4.27 1.39
C PHE A 65 -4.90 4.29 2.92
N ILE A 66 -5.61 3.33 3.54
CA ILE A 66 -5.70 3.20 5.00
C ILE A 66 -4.31 2.94 5.60
N SER A 67 -3.51 2.07 4.97
CA SER A 67 -2.16 1.75 5.45
C SER A 67 -1.21 2.94 5.32
N ALA A 68 -1.31 3.73 4.24
CA ALA A 68 -0.50 4.93 4.02
C ALA A 68 -0.85 6.07 5.00
N VAL A 69 -2.14 6.24 5.31
CA VAL A 69 -2.59 7.17 6.36
C VAL A 69 -2.06 6.72 7.73
N ALA A 70 -2.15 5.43 8.04
CA ALA A 70 -1.66 4.87 9.31
C ALA A 70 -0.14 5.02 9.48
N GLU A 71 0.64 4.85 8.41
CA GLU A 71 2.10 5.04 8.43
C GLU A 71 2.50 6.49 8.73
N THR A 72 1.73 7.45 8.19
CA THR A 72 1.96 8.89 8.39
C THR A 72 1.61 9.37 9.82
N ASN A 73 1.22 8.45 10.73
CA ASN A 73 0.93 8.75 12.14
C ASN A 73 -0.09 9.90 12.33
N ARG A 74 -1.14 9.91 11.50
CA ARG A 74 -2.31 10.78 11.68
C ARG A 74 -3.58 9.95 11.69
#